data_AF-A0A9P4YSG2-F1
#
_entry.id   AF-A0A9P4YSG2-F1
#
_cell.length_a   1.000
_cell.length_b   1.000
_cell.length_c   1.000
_cell.angle_alpha   90.00
_cell.angle_beta   90.00
_cell.angle_gamma   90.00
#
_symmetry.space_group_name_H-M   'P 1'
#
loop_
_entity.id
_entity.type
_entity.pdbx_description
1 polymer ?
#
loop_
_entity_poly.entity_id
_entity_poly.type
_entity_poly.pdbx_seq_one_letter_code
_entity_poly.pdbx_strand_id
1 'polypeptide(L)'
;MTVSYRNNRIVPAVIIAICLLLTVWLIDPSVEDLGKSVAPKATDSHKAQTAYYYDQEEIQDESTAEDYASRQKQQEEQQREQEQKLKQQQEEDDSSVNQTSSSDMLPDDDDILLIVKTGGTTMWKRLLVHLATTLSAERISPSSIAIYSDNAETIGSFTVIDSLANMSAAVHNSSDFDVYRQQPEYAANNYYVETAGMDGDEWGPVGGWIIDKYKFLPLMQHAGRNWPRAKWYVYMEDDTYLFLPAVRSYLAGFDWRERHYLGSYAAKSDAVFAHGGAGFALSRGAWEASFGKNPRMAEDYHQYVVDHCCGDQVLGLALRDHGVRFGENGGDGKFTWGFNPLVHWTFVFSRSNWCHHLKSFHKVHSRDVARYYEFEKSWDFSKPLLYRDFFNHMILPSIQSDAEWWDNTASQYEVASSTKELSPAPEDGTKYDADLWADAWQSVEACKAACDGWEDCMMWSFVEDLCKMDNRMIMGQGFASSMSQRKTSLMHTSGWMPERLVNWEC
;
A
#
# COMPACT_ATOMS: atom_id res chain seq x y z
N MET A 1 5.16 44.90 -40.58
CA MET A 1 3.98 45.06 -39.69
C MET A 1 4.50 45.19 -38.27
N THR A 2 4.07 46.20 -37.52
CA THR A 2 4.41 46.39 -36.10
C THR A 2 3.32 45.78 -35.23
N VAL A 3 3.64 44.74 -34.46
CA VAL A 3 2.73 44.13 -33.49
C VAL A 3 2.85 44.88 -32.18
N SER A 4 1.77 45.52 -31.73
CA SER A 4 1.71 46.20 -30.43
C SER A 4 1.19 45.25 -29.36
N TYR A 5 2.03 44.92 -28.37
CA TYR A 5 1.67 44.02 -27.28
C TYR A 5 0.83 44.75 -26.23
N ARG A 6 -0.49 44.52 -26.23
CA ARG A 6 -1.39 45.09 -25.20
C ARG A 6 -1.20 44.36 -23.87
N ASN A 7 -1.00 45.14 -22.80
CA ASN A 7 -0.77 44.64 -21.46
C ASN A 7 -2.07 44.13 -20.81
N ASN A 8 -2.40 42.85 -21.03
CA ASN A 8 -3.66 42.24 -20.59
C ASN A 8 -3.78 41.99 -19.06
N ARG A 9 -2.79 42.38 -18.24
CA ARG A 9 -2.78 42.17 -16.77
C ARG A 9 -3.95 42.83 -16.03
N ILE A 10 -4.66 43.77 -16.65
CA ILE A 10 -5.85 44.43 -16.08
C ILE A 10 -7.03 43.44 -15.92
N VAL A 11 -7.23 42.52 -16.88
CA VAL A 11 -8.41 41.63 -16.86
C VAL A 11 -8.38 40.63 -15.68
N PRO A 12 -7.26 39.92 -15.40
CA PRO A 12 -7.15 39.09 -14.19
C PRO A 12 -7.33 39.88 -12.89
N ALA A 13 -6.76 41.09 -12.80
CA ALA A 13 -6.86 41.92 -11.60
C ALA A 13 -8.31 42.35 -11.29
N VAL A 14 -9.10 42.68 -12.32
CA VAL A 14 -10.53 42.98 -12.18
C VAL A 14 -11.33 41.75 -11.73
N ILE A 15 -11.03 40.56 -12.29
CA ILE A 15 -11.70 39.31 -11.87
C ILE A 15 -11.42 39.00 -10.40
N ILE A 16 -10.16 39.07 -9.96
CA ILE A 16 -9.75 38.83 -8.56
C ILE A 16 -10.46 39.82 -7.61
N ALA A 17 -10.52 41.10 -7.96
CA ALA A 17 -11.21 42.11 -7.17
C ALA A 17 -12.73 41.83 -7.04
N ILE A 18 -13.38 41.36 -8.10
CA ILE A 18 -14.80 40.97 -8.09
C ILE A 18 -15.01 39.73 -7.19
N CYS A 19 -14.16 38.71 -7.29
CA CYS A 19 -14.25 37.51 -6.44
C CYS A 19 -14.08 37.82 -4.94
N LEU A 20 -13.16 38.73 -4.58
CA LEU A 20 -12.96 39.19 -3.21
C LEU A 20 -14.15 40.00 -2.69
N LEU A 21 -14.72 40.90 -3.52
CA LEU A 21 -15.92 41.64 -3.14
C LEU A 21 -17.13 40.71 -2.95
N LEU A 22 -17.32 39.72 -3.83
CA LEU A 22 -18.42 38.75 -3.72
C LEU A 22 -18.30 37.86 -2.47
N THR A 23 -17.09 37.40 -2.12
CA THR A 23 -16.89 36.62 -0.89
C THR A 23 -17.18 37.44 0.36
N VAL A 24 -16.77 38.72 0.42
CA VAL A 24 -17.13 39.63 1.52
C VAL A 24 -18.64 39.92 1.58
N TRP A 25 -19.35 39.90 0.45
CA TRP A 25 -20.81 40.13 0.39
C TRP A 25 -21.67 38.87 0.63
N LEU A 26 -21.08 37.67 0.51
CA LEU A 26 -21.79 36.39 0.69
C LEU A 26 -21.58 35.77 2.09
N ILE A 27 -20.71 36.34 2.91
CA ILE A 27 -20.59 35.99 4.33
C ILE A 27 -21.67 36.77 5.10
N ASP A 28 -22.84 36.16 5.28
CA ASP A 28 -23.85 36.62 6.23
C ASP A 28 -23.38 36.30 7.66
N PRO A 29 -23.16 37.31 8.54
CA PRO A 29 -22.65 37.08 9.88
C PRO A 29 -23.73 36.68 10.91
N SER A 30 -24.96 36.37 10.48
CA SER A 30 -26.11 36.15 11.37
C SER A 30 -26.57 34.70 11.54
N VAL A 31 -25.93 33.73 10.86
CA VAL A 31 -26.35 32.31 10.88
C VAL A 31 -25.58 31.49 11.93
N GLU A 32 -25.82 31.80 13.22
CA GLU A 32 -25.66 30.82 14.31
C GLU A 32 -27.02 30.19 14.67
N ASP A 33 -26.98 28.92 15.08
CA ASP A 33 -28.09 28.12 15.66
C ASP A 33 -29.36 27.89 14.81
N LEU A 34 -29.57 26.64 14.36
CA LEU A 34 -30.67 25.79 14.86
C LEU A 34 -30.81 24.47 14.08
N GLY A 35 -30.72 23.36 14.80
CA GLY A 35 -31.18 22.05 14.32
C GLY A 35 -32.47 21.61 15.02
N LYS A 36 -33.58 21.44 14.28
CA LYS A 36 -34.69 20.49 14.58
C LYS A 36 -35.78 20.43 13.50
N SER A 37 -35.93 19.24 12.91
CA SER A 37 -37.17 18.55 12.47
C SER A 37 -38.46 19.35 12.14
N VAL A 38 -39.09 19.05 10.99
CA VAL A 38 -40.39 18.34 10.88
C VAL A 38 -40.87 18.24 9.41
N ALA A 39 -41.33 17.05 9.00
CA ALA A 39 -42.19 16.77 7.82
C ALA A 39 -43.55 16.24 8.35
N PRO A 40 -44.70 16.18 7.61
CA PRO A 40 -44.90 15.56 6.28
C PRO A 40 -45.87 16.39 5.37
N LYS A 41 -46.42 16.00 4.19
CA LYS A 41 -47.18 14.81 3.71
C LYS A 41 -47.22 14.81 2.15
N ALA A 42 -47.19 13.68 1.43
CA ALA A 42 -48.29 12.73 1.10
C ALA A 42 -49.36 13.31 0.12
N THR A 43 -50.00 12.56 -0.81
CA THR A 43 -50.17 11.09 -0.97
C THR A 43 -50.64 10.73 -2.40
N ASP A 44 -50.47 9.44 -2.82
CA ASP A 44 -51.33 8.67 -3.76
C ASP A 44 -51.48 9.13 -5.25
N SER A 45 -51.78 8.29 -6.26
CA SER A 45 -51.78 6.81 -6.48
C SER A 45 -52.02 6.56 -8.01
N HIS A 46 -52.32 5.39 -8.64
CA HIS A 46 -52.66 4.01 -8.25
C HIS A 46 -52.64 3.05 -9.49
N LYS A 47 -52.22 1.78 -9.35
CA LYS A 47 -52.63 0.57 -10.15
C LYS A 47 -52.34 0.53 -11.69
N ALA A 48 -52.27 -0.62 -12.39
CA ALA A 48 -51.97 -2.03 -12.04
C ALA A 48 -51.80 -2.94 -13.30
N GLN A 49 -51.26 -4.16 -13.09
CA GLN A 49 -51.58 -5.45 -13.76
C GLN A 49 -51.07 -5.85 -15.19
N THR A 50 -50.33 -6.97 -15.19
CA THR A 50 -50.37 -8.17 -16.09
C THR A 50 -50.02 -8.14 -17.60
N ALA A 51 -48.82 -8.65 -17.90
CA ALA A 51 -48.51 -9.96 -18.55
C ALA A 51 -48.80 -10.26 -20.06
N TYR A 52 -47.93 -11.13 -20.61
CA TYR A 52 -47.90 -11.76 -21.97
C TYR A 52 -47.70 -10.78 -23.15
N TYR A 53 -46.67 -10.93 -23.99
CA TYR A 53 -46.50 -12.07 -24.91
C TYR A 53 -45.02 -12.38 -25.25
N TYR A 54 -44.79 -13.52 -25.90
CA TYR A 54 -43.52 -13.92 -26.54
C TYR A 54 -43.77 -14.03 -28.05
N ASP A 55 -42.82 -13.66 -28.90
CA ASP A 55 -42.61 -14.41 -30.15
C ASP A 55 -41.18 -14.24 -30.68
N GLN A 56 -40.77 -15.11 -31.61
CA GLN A 56 -39.41 -15.19 -32.18
C GLN A 56 -39.42 -15.09 -33.71
N GLU A 57 -38.38 -14.47 -34.28
CA GLU A 57 -37.87 -14.72 -35.63
C GLU A 57 -36.35 -14.38 -35.62
N GLU A 58 -35.45 -14.98 -36.41
CA GLU A 58 -35.38 -16.36 -36.94
C GLU A 58 -33.91 -16.57 -37.38
N ILE A 59 -33.26 -17.68 -36.97
CA ILE A 59 -32.00 -18.14 -37.60
C ILE A 59 -32.03 -19.66 -37.69
N GLN A 60 -31.82 -20.18 -38.89
CA GLN A 60 -31.70 -21.60 -39.19
C GLN A 60 -30.27 -22.10 -39.01
N ASP A 61 -30.08 -23.29 -38.47
CA ASP A 61 -28.99 -24.19 -38.88
C ASP A 61 -29.42 -25.65 -38.69
N GLU A 62 -29.07 -26.53 -39.64
CA GLU A 62 -29.53 -27.92 -39.67
C GLU A 62 -28.45 -28.88 -39.15
N SER A 63 -28.55 -29.30 -37.88
CA SER A 63 -27.88 -30.50 -37.38
C SER A 63 -28.82 -31.34 -36.52
N THR A 64 -28.76 -32.67 -36.68
CA THR A 64 -29.71 -33.58 -36.06
C THR A 64 -29.35 -33.90 -34.60
N ALA A 65 -30.37 -33.99 -33.74
CA ALA A 65 -30.19 -34.12 -32.29
C ALA A 65 -29.39 -35.37 -31.85
N GLU A 66 -29.36 -36.42 -32.66
CA GLU A 66 -28.59 -37.65 -32.40
C GLU A 66 -27.07 -37.39 -32.40
N ASP A 67 -26.59 -36.48 -33.26
CA ASP A 67 -25.17 -36.14 -33.39
C ASP A 67 -24.67 -35.27 -32.21
N TYR A 68 -25.57 -34.52 -31.56
CA TYR A 68 -25.26 -33.79 -30.32
C TYR A 68 -25.11 -34.74 -29.11
N ALA A 69 -26.04 -35.69 -28.96
CA ALA A 69 -26.01 -36.69 -27.89
C ALA A 69 -24.80 -37.64 -28.00
N SER A 70 -24.35 -37.95 -29.22
CA SER A 70 -23.13 -38.72 -29.48
C SER A 70 -21.88 -37.99 -28.96
N ARG A 71 -21.72 -36.70 -29.30
CA ARG A 71 -20.56 -35.88 -28.87
C ARG A 71 -20.46 -35.72 -27.36
N GLN A 72 -21.58 -35.51 -26.65
CA GLN A 72 -21.53 -35.37 -25.18
C GLN A 72 -21.04 -36.65 -24.49
N LYS A 73 -21.46 -37.84 -24.95
CA LYS A 73 -20.95 -39.10 -24.38
C LYS A 73 -19.44 -39.27 -24.56
N GLN A 74 -18.91 -38.92 -25.75
CA GLN A 74 -17.46 -38.98 -25.98
C GLN A 74 -16.69 -38.00 -25.09
N GLN A 75 -17.25 -36.83 -24.80
CA GLN A 75 -16.65 -35.87 -23.87
C GLN A 75 -16.66 -36.40 -22.42
N GLU A 76 -17.78 -36.94 -21.92
CA GLU A 76 -17.82 -37.54 -20.57
C GLU A 76 -16.88 -38.76 -20.42
N GLU A 77 -16.60 -39.49 -21.50
CA GLU A 77 -15.74 -40.67 -21.50
C GLU A 77 -14.26 -40.28 -21.48
N GLN A 78 -13.87 -39.29 -22.30
CA GLN A 78 -12.53 -38.67 -22.25
C GLN A 78 -12.23 -38.02 -20.90
N GLN A 79 -13.21 -37.32 -20.30
CA GLN A 79 -13.05 -36.66 -19.00
C GLN A 79 -12.81 -37.69 -17.88
N ARG A 80 -13.49 -38.85 -17.92
CA ARG A 80 -13.27 -39.96 -16.98
C ARG A 80 -11.90 -40.62 -17.12
N GLU A 81 -11.37 -40.78 -18.34
CA GLU A 81 -9.97 -41.22 -18.51
C GLU A 81 -8.97 -40.21 -17.93
N GLN A 82 -9.25 -38.91 -18.04
CA GLN A 82 -8.37 -37.85 -17.57
C GLN A 82 -8.33 -37.79 -16.03
N GLU A 83 -9.48 -37.96 -15.36
CA GLU A 83 -9.55 -38.11 -13.90
C GLU A 83 -8.80 -39.36 -13.37
N GLN A 84 -8.84 -40.47 -14.11
CA GLN A 84 -8.12 -41.69 -13.71
C GLN A 84 -6.60 -41.52 -13.80
N LYS A 85 -6.10 -40.87 -14.87
CA LYS A 85 -4.67 -40.55 -15.03
C LYS A 85 -4.18 -39.60 -13.93
N LEU A 86 -4.99 -38.59 -13.57
CA LEU A 86 -4.65 -37.64 -12.50
C LEU A 86 -4.52 -38.34 -11.13
N LYS A 87 -5.41 -39.28 -10.81
CA LYS A 87 -5.35 -40.08 -9.57
C LYS A 87 -4.11 -40.97 -9.51
N GLN A 88 -3.71 -41.59 -10.63
CA GLN A 88 -2.50 -42.42 -10.66
C GLN A 88 -1.23 -41.59 -10.41
N GLN A 89 -1.11 -40.38 -10.97
CA GLN A 89 0.02 -39.49 -10.64
C GLN A 89 0.01 -39.07 -9.16
N GLN A 90 -1.17 -38.83 -8.59
CA GLN A 90 -1.32 -38.45 -7.18
C GLN A 90 -0.96 -39.61 -6.20
N GLU A 91 -1.19 -40.86 -6.60
CA GLU A 91 -0.74 -42.05 -5.85
C GLU A 91 0.76 -42.33 -6.00
N GLU A 92 1.39 -41.92 -7.11
CA GLU A 92 2.85 -42.02 -7.29
C GLU A 92 3.62 -40.95 -6.48
N ASP A 93 3.17 -39.69 -6.47
CA ASP A 93 3.82 -38.60 -5.70
C ASP A 93 3.84 -38.89 -4.18
N ASP A 94 2.72 -39.33 -3.60
CA ASP A 94 2.59 -39.63 -2.16
C ASP A 94 3.53 -40.78 -1.71
N SER A 95 3.95 -41.64 -2.65
CA SER A 95 4.92 -42.71 -2.38
C SER A 95 6.37 -42.21 -2.24
N SER A 96 6.68 -40.99 -2.71
CA SER A 96 8.04 -40.46 -2.80
C SER A 96 8.50 -39.73 -1.52
N VAL A 97 7.56 -39.17 -0.74
CA VAL A 97 7.85 -38.27 0.39
C VAL A 97 8.15 -39.05 1.67
N ASN A 98 9.24 -39.83 1.67
CA ASN A 98 9.67 -40.56 2.87
C ASN A 98 11.19 -40.74 3.00
N GLN A 99 11.96 -39.66 2.82
CA GLN A 99 13.33 -39.56 3.32
C GLN A 99 13.54 -38.28 4.14
N THR A 100 14.19 -38.41 5.29
CA THR A 100 14.25 -37.39 6.34
C THR A 100 15.34 -36.36 6.06
N SER A 101 15.00 -35.07 6.11
CA SER A 101 15.94 -33.95 5.97
C SER A 101 15.66 -32.87 7.03
N SER A 102 16.67 -32.11 7.41
CA SER A 102 16.64 -31.17 8.54
C SER A 102 16.04 -29.81 8.16
N SER A 103 14.71 -29.68 8.22
CA SER A 103 13.96 -28.46 7.85
C SER A 103 13.43 -27.62 9.02
N ASP A 104 13.59 -28.05 10.28
CA ASP A 104 13.01 -27.49 11.53
C ASP A 104 13.30 -26.00 11.88
N MET A 105 13.80 -25.17 10.94
CA MET A 105 14.24 -23.79 11.16
C MET A 105 13.54 -22.73 10.31
N LEU A 106 12.68 -23.10 9.37
CA LEU A 106 11.81 -22.18 8.63
C LEU A 106 10.34 -22.62 8.76
N PRO A 107 9.38 -21.69 8.89
CA PRO A 107 7.96 -22.03 8.84
C PRO A 107 7.59 -22.62 7.47
N ASP A 108 7.01 -23.82 7.49
CA ASP A 108 6.40 -24.44 6.32
C ASP A 108 5.27 -23.56 5.77
N ASP A 109 4.85 -23.79 4.51
CA ASP A 109 3.78 -23.00 3.90
C ASP A 109 2.47 -23.03 4.69
N ASP A 110 2.15 -24.17 5.32
CA ASP A 110 0.99 -24.35 6.19
C ASP A 110 1.05 -23.55 7.51
N ASP A 111 2.22 -23.05 7.90
CA ASP A 111 2.42 -22.28 9.14
C ASP A 111 2.04 -20.81 9.00
N ILE A 112 1.98 -20.28 7.78
CA ILE A 112 1.72 -18.87 7.51
C ILE A 112 0.47 -18.76 6.64
N LEU A 113 -0.51 -17.98 7.08
CA LEU A 113 -1.50 -17.42 6.17
C LEU A 113 -1.01 -16.07 5.66
N LEU A 114 -0.77 -15.93 4.36
CA LEU A 114 -0.56 -14.64 3.72
C LEU A 114 -1.92 -14.00 3.40
N ILE A 115 -2.18 -12.87 4.07
CA ILE A 115 -3.39 -12.08 3.97
C ILE A 115 -3.11 -10.85 3.10
N VAL A 116 -3.84 -10.69 2.00
CA VAL A 116 -3.77 -9.51 1.12
C VAL A 116 -5.07 -8.72 1.23
N LYS A 117 -5.01 -7.45 1.66
CA LYS A 117 -6.15 -6.53 1.59
C LYS A 117 -6.11 -5.72 0.29
N THR A 118 -7.22 -5.70 -0.42
CA THR A 118 -7.50 -4.82 -1.56
C THR A 118 -8.81 -4.05 -1.34
N GLY A 119 -9.21 -3.19 -2.28
CA GLY A 119 -10.58 -2.68 -2.42
C GLY A 119 -11.09 -2.93 -3.84
N GLY A 120 -12.41 -2.95 -4.03
CA GLY A 120 -12.98 -3.10 -5.37
C GLY A 120 -12.66 -1.94 -6.31
N THR A 121 -12.41 -0.75 -5.77
CA THR A 121 -11.89 0.40 -6.53
C THR A 121 -10.39 0.36 -6.80
N THR A 122 -9.67 -0.69 -6.39
CA THR A 122 -8.21 -0.82 -6.60
C THR A 122 -7.77 -2.17 -7.17
N MET A 123 -8.52 -3.28 -6.96
CA MET A 123 -8.05 -4.64 -7.26
C MET A 123 -7.60 -4.83 -8.72
N TRP A 124 -8.34 -4.28 -9.69
CA TRP A 124 -8.03 -4.40 -11.11
C TRP A 124 -6.82 -3.55 -11.58
N LYS A 125 -6.25 -2.70 -10.70
CA LYS A 125 -4.99 -1.96 -10.92
C LYS A 125 -3.82 -2.50 -10.10
N ARG A 126 -4.10 -2.88 -8.86
CA ARG A 126 -3.11 -3.23 -7.84
C ARG A 126 -2.96 -4.74 -7.65
N LEU A 127 -4.03 -5.44 -7.31
CA LEU A 127 -3.97 -6.88 -6.98
C LEU A 127 -3.43 -7.75 -8.13
N LEU A 128 -3.74 -7.41 -9.39
CA LEU A 128 -3.42 -8.25 -10.54
C LEU A 128 -1.92 -8.60 -10.69
N VAL A 129 -1.01 -7.68 -10.34
CA VAL A 129 0.44 -8.00 -10.39
C VAL A 129 0.83 -8.98 -9.29
N HIS A 130 0.19 -8.91 -8.12
CA HIS A 130 0.46 -9.84 -7.02
C HIS A 130 0.04 -11.26 -7.38
N LEU A 131 -1.07 -11.45 -8.09
CA LEU A 131 -1.52 -12.76 -8.59
C LEU A 131 -0.46 -13.44 -9.48
N ALA A 132 0.30 -12.65 -10.26
CA ALA A 132 1.33 -13.13 -11.18
C ALA A 132 2.75 -13.19 -10.57
N THR A 133 2.95 -12.69 -9.34
CA THR A 133 4.29 -12.54 -8.73
C THR A 133 4.30 -12.92 -7.25
N THR A 134 3.72 -12.08 -6.40
CA THR A 134 3.76 -12.17 -4.93
C THR A 134 3.01 -13.40 -4.41
N LEU A 135 1.97 -13.82 -5.13
CA LEU A 135 1.12 -14.98 -4.84
C LEU A 135 1.40 -16.15 -5.79
N SER A 136 2.55 -16.14 -6.47
CA SER A 136 3.04 -17.29 -7.25
C SER A 136 3.20 -18.51 -6.36
N ALA A 137 2.80 -19.68 -6.87
CA ALA A 137 2.99 -20.97 -6.20
C ALA A 137 4.48 -21.32 -5.95
N GLU A 138 5.42 -20.61 -6.59
CA GLU A 138 6.86 -20.68 -6.27
C GLU A 138 7.23 -20.03 -4.92
N ARG A 139 6.36 -19.15 -4.36
CA ARG A 139 6.61 -18.42 -3.10
C ARG A 139 5.79 -18.93 -1.92
N ILE A 140 4.55 -19.36 -2.19
CA ILE A 140 3.59 -19.79 -1.18
C ILE A 140 2.48 -20.66 -1.80
N SER A 141 2.12 -21.74 -1.11
CA SER A 141 1.00 -22.63 -1.41
C SER A 141 -0.32 -21.86 -1.54
N PRO A 142 -1.14 -22.12 -2.58
CA PRO A 142 -2.46 -21.51 -2.73
C PRO A 142 -3.41 -21.72 -1.54
N SER A 143 -3.23 -22.80 -0.75
CA SER A 143 -4.00 -23.04 0.48
C SER A 143 -3.70 -22.05 1.62
N SER A 144 -2.55 -21.38 1.53
CA SER A 144 -1.99 -20.47 2.53
C SER A 144 -2.13 -18.99 2.14
N ILE A 145 -3.07 -18.70 1.25
CA ILE A 145 -3.39 -17.35 0.76
C ILE A 145 -4.84 -17.00 1.09
N ALA A 146 -5.09 -15.79 1.57
CA ALA A 146 -6.43 -15.23 1.70
C ALA A 146 -6.45 -13.77 1.22
N ILE A 147 -7.25 -13.50 0.18
CA ILE A 147 -7.42 -12.16 -0.38
C ILE A 147 -8.74 -11.60 0.14
N TYR A 148 -8.72 -10.40 0.71
CA TYR A 148 -9.89 -9.73 1.28
C TYR A 148 -10.13 -8.37 0.65
N SER A 149 -11.41 -8.02 0.50
CA SER A 149 -11.86 -6.77 -0.12
C SER A 149 -13.15 -6.25 0.55
N ASP A 150 -13.70 -5.20 -0.05
CA ASP A 150 -15.07 -4.69 0.12
C ASP A 150 -16.00 -5.16 -1.03
N ASN A 151 -15.57 -6.16 -1.82
CA ASN A 151 -16.34 -6.77 -2.91
C ASN A 151 -15.83 -8.19 -3.18
N ALA A 152 -16.73 -9.13 -3.46
CA ALA A 152 -16.40 -10.54 -3.69
C ALA A 152 -16.21 -10.82 -5.18
N GLU A 153 -15.10 -11.46 -5.55
CA GLU A 153 -14.71 -11.64 -6.94
C GLU A 153 -13.90 -12.94 -7.14
N THR A 154 -13.81 -13.46 -8.37
CA THR A 154 -12.95 -14.61 -8.70
C THR A 154 -12.05 -14.28 -9.89
N ILE A 155 -10.75 -14.14 -9.63
CA ILE A 155 -9.74 -13.72 -10.61
C ILE A 155 -8.83 -14.92 -10.91
N GLY A 156 -9.15 -15.65 -11.98
CA GLY A 156 -8.46 -16.89 -12.32
C GLY A 156 -8.69 -17.97 -11.25
N SER A 157 -7.61 -18.45 -10.63
CA SER A 157 -7.66 -19.41 -9.52
C SER A 157 -7.85 -18.76 -8.13
N PHE A 158 -7.91 -17.43 -8.03
CA PHE A 158 -7.94 -16.71 -6.77
C PHE A 158 -9.35 -16.20 -6.45
N THR A 159 -9.86 -16.55 -5.26
CA THR A 159 -11.11 -15.99 -4.72
C THR A 159 -10.80 -14.77 -3.84
N VAL A 160 -11.49 -13.66 -4.10
CA VAL A 160 -11.47 -12.45 -3.29
C VAL A 160 -12.67 -12.46 -2.36
N ILE A 161 -12.44 -12.40 -1.05
CA ILE A 161 -13.46 -12.50 0.00
C ILE A 161 -13.94 -11.10 0.38
N ASP A 162 -15.24 -10.83 0.24
CA ASP A 162 -15.82 -9.62 0.84
C ASP A 162 -15.81 -9.72 2.37
N SER A 163 -14.95 -8.92 3.00
CA SER A 163 -14.83 -8.83 4.45
C SER A 163 -15.98 -8.05 5.11
N LEU A 164 -16.80 -7.34 4.33
CA LEU A 164 -17.87 -6.46 4.78
C LEU A 164 -19.28 -7.00 4.50
N ALA A 165 -19.41 -8.15 3.83
CA ALA A 165 -20.68 -8.80 3.51
C ALA A 165 -21.60 -9.02 4.74
N ASN A 166 -21.00 -9.31 5.90
CA ASN A 166 -21.70 -9.59 7.15
C ASN A 166 -21.82 -8.38 8.10
N MET A 167 -21.56 -7.16 7.64
CA MET A 167 -21.84 -5.95 8.43
C MET A 167 -23.35 -5.79 8.68
N SER A 168 -23.74 -5.10 9.76
CA SER A 168 -25.17 -4.91 10.05
C SER A 168 -25.83 -3.91 9.08
N ALA A 169 -27.14 -4.03 8.89
CA ALA A 169 -27.89 -3.15 7.99
C ALA A 169 -27.81 -1.65 8.35
N ALA A 170 -27.50 -1.28 9.60
CA ALA A 170 -27.25 0.12 9.96
C ALA A 170 -25.93 0.63 9.37
N VAL A 171 -24.93 -0.25 9.23
CA VAL A 171 -23.60 0.03 8.67
C VAL A 171 -23.67 0.09 7.16
N HIS A 172 -24.27 -0.92 6.50
CA HIS A 172 -24.46 -0.91 5.04
C HIS A 172 -25.25 0.30 4.54
N ASN A 173 -26.15 0.86 5.35
CA ASN A 173 -26.93 2.06 5.03
C ASN A 173 -26.25 3.39 5.42
N SER A 174 -25.01 3.37 5.94
CA SER A 174 -24.23 4.58 6.24
C SER A 174 -23.60 5.20 4.99
N SER A 175 -23.18 6.46 5.09
CA SER A 175 -22.48 7.20 4.03
C SER A 175 -21.11 6.59 3.68
N ASP A 176 -20.41 6.02 4.65
CA ASP A 176 -19.11 5.36 4.44
C ASP A 176 -19.25 4.14 3.50
N PHE A 177 -20.46 3.59 3.38
CA PHE A 177 -20.79 2.45 2.53
C PHE A 177 -21.41 2.85 1.18
N ASP A 178 -21.44 4.14 0.83
CA ASP A 178 -21.90 4.60 -0.49
C ASP A 178 -21.13 3.92 -1.63
N VAL A 179 -19.80 3.84 -1.51
CA VAL A 179 -18.91 3.19 -2.49
C VAL A 179 -19.16 1.67 -2.59
N TYR A 180 -19.51 1.00 -1.50
CA TYR A 180 -19.87 -0.43 -1.47
C TYR A 180 -21.15 -0.69 -2.25
N ARG A 181 -22.20 0.09 -1.97
CA ARG A 181 -23.50 -0.05 -2.64
C ARG A 181 -23.45 0.31 -4.12
N GLN A 182 -22.50 1.16 -4.53
CA GLN A 182 -22.32 1.55 -5.93
C GLN A 182 -21.52 0.54 -6.78
N GLN A 183 -20.75 -0.39 -6.21
CA GLN A 183 -19.94 -1.31 -7.05
C GLN A 183 -20.77 -2.18 -8.02
N PRO A 184 -21.93 -2.75 -7.61
CA PRO A 184 -22.81 -3.45 -8.55
C PRO A 184 -23.37 -2.54 -9.64
N GLU A 185 -23.60 -1.25 -9.34
CA GLU A 185 -24.04 -0.26 -10.33
C GLU A 185 -22.92 0.06 -11.32
N TYR A 186 -21.67 0.20 -10.85
CA TYR A 186 -20.51 0.41 -11.72
C TYR A 186 -20.33 -0.76 -12.71
N ALA A 187 -20.37 -2.00 -12.21
CA ALA A 187 -20.30 -3.21 -13.03
C ALA A 187 -21.46 -3.30 -14.04
N ALA A 188 -22.70 -3.10 -13.60
CA ALA A 188 -23.89 -3.18 -14.46
C ALA A 188 -23.90 -2.10 -15.57
N ASN A 189 -23.29 -0.94 -15.34
CA ASN A 189 -23.22 0.16 -16.29
C ASN A 189 -21.93 0.19 -17.14
N ASN A 190 -21.02 -0.79 -17.00
CA ASN A 190 -19.69 -0.80 -17.62
C ASN A 190 -18.85 0.46 -17.26
N TYR A 191 -18.96 0.93 -16.02
CA TYR A 191 -18.30 2.14 -15.53
C TYR A 191 -17.05 1.78 -14.71
N TYR A 192 -15.88 2.03 -15.29
CA TYR A 192 -14.57 1.72 -14.70
C TYR A 192 -14.16 2.80 -13.70
N VAL A 193 -13.99 2.42 -12.43
CA VAL A 193 -13.66 3.31 -11.30
C VAL A 193 -12.27 3.08 -10.73
N GLU A 194 -11.51 2.15 -11.32
CA GLU A 194 -10.36 1.55 -10.66
C GLU A 194 -9.12 2.44 -10.74
N THR A 195 -8.60 2.79 -9.58
CA THR A 195 -7.44 3.67 -9.43
C THR A 195 -6.24 2.94 -8.87
N ALA A 196 -5.05 3.39 -9.26
CA ALA A 196 -3.82 3.00 -8.62
C ALA A 196 -3.62 3.78 -7.30
N GLY A 197 -4.00 5.06 -7.24
CA GLY A 197 -4.03 5.86 -6.00
C GLY A 197 -2.70 5.89 -5.23
N MET A 198 -1.57 5.87 -5.94
CA MET A 198 -0.22 5.81 -5.40
C MET A 198 0.59 7.03 -5.83
N ASP A 199 1.69 7.28 -5.13
CA ASP A 199 2.62 8.36 -5.46
C ASP A 199 3.27 8.09 -6.83
N GLY A 200 2.94 8.93 -7.81
CA GLY A 200 3.33 8.79 -9.22
C GLY A 200 2.15 8.65 -10.20
N ASP A 201 0.94 8.36 -9.72
CA ASP A 201 -0.28 8.16 -10.52
C ASP A 201 -1.26 9.36 -10.43
N GLU A 202 -2.36 9.29 -11.19
CA GLU A 202 -3.51 10.18 -11.01
C GLU A 202 -4.35 9.77 -9.78
N TRP A 203 -4.76 10.75 -8.97
CA TRP A 203 -5.65 10.55 -7.84
C TRP A 203 -7.03 10.09 -8.30
N GLY A 204 -7.45 8.91 -7.84
CA GLY A 204 -8.75 8.31 -8.17
C GLY A 204 -9.95 8.91 -7.42
N PRO A 205 -11.13 8.28 -7.56
CA PRO A 205 -12.36 8.76 -6.93
C PRO A 205 -12.25 8.81 -5.40
N VAL A 206 -12.73 9.91 -4.82
CA VAL A 206 -12.77 10.11 -3.37
C VAL A 206 -13.76 9.11 -2.75
N GLY A 207 -13.28 8.27 -1.83
CA GLY A 207 -14.15 7.35 -1.05
C GLY A 207 -13.52 5.99 -0.75
N GLY A 208 -12.64 5.46 -1.60
CA GLY A 208 -12.07 4.12 -1.40
C GLY A 208 -11.36 3.92 -0.05
N TRP A 209 -10.61 4.94 0.41
CA TRP A 209 -9.97 4.94 1.73
C TRP A 209 -10.94 5.07 2.92
N ILE A 210 -12.18 5.54 2.70
CA ILE A 210 -13.16 5.77 3.78
C ILE A 210 -13.77 4.45 4.27
N ILE A 211 -14.05 3.52 3.35
CA ILE A 211 -14.59 2.20 3.72
C ILE A 211 -13.50 1.23 4.19
N ASP A 212 -12.25 1.45 3.78
CA ASP A 212 -11.17 0.50 4.00
C ASP A 212 -10.88 0.23 5.49
N LYS A 213 -11.06 1.24 6.35
CA LYS A 213 -10.95 1.13 7.81
C LYS A 213 -11.84 0.04 8.43
N TYR A 214 -12.98 -0.31 7.82
CA TYR A 214 -13.90 -1.34 8.33
C TYR A 214 -13.39 -2.77 8.12
N LYS A 215 -12.44 -3.00 7.20
CA LYS A 215 -12.03 -4.36 6.81
C LYS A 215 -11.15 -5.06 7.84
N PHE A 216 -10.33 -4.31 8.59
CA PHE A 216 -9.24 -4.84 9.42
C PHE A 216 -9.70 -5.84 10.50
N LEU A 217 -10.76 -5.53 11.25
CA LEU A 217 -11.27 -6.44 12.28
C LEU A 217 -11.96 -7.69 11.68
N PRO A 218 -12.94 -7.59 10.76
CA PRO A 218 -13.61 -8.76 10.20
C PRO A 218 -12.68 -9.65 9.36
N LEU A 219 -11.70 -9.10 8.62
CA LEU A 219 -10.75 -9.93 7.86
C LEU A 219 -9.86 -10.76 8.81
N MET A 220 -9.34 -10.16 9.88
CA MET A 220 -8.51 -10.87 10.86
C MET A 220 -9.34 -11.88 11.67
N GLN A 221 -10.59 -11.56 11.99
CA GLN A 221 -11.51 -12.49 12.65
C GLN A 221 -11.88 -13.68 11.72
N HIS A 222 -12.10 -13.43 10.43
CA HIS A 222 -12.39 -14.46 9.43
C HIS A 222 -11.17 -15.37 9.19
N ALA A 223 -9.99 -14.78 9.05
CA ALA A 223 -8.74 -15.48 8.81
C ALA A 223 -8.46 -16.55 9.87
N GLY A 224 -8.49 -16.18 11.16
CA GLY A 224 -8.14 -17.13 12.21
C GLY A 224 -9.18 -18.21 12.52
N ARG A 225 -10.44 -18.00 12.11
CA ARG A 225 -11.50 -19.02 12.12
C ARG A 225 -11.31 -20.07 11.02
N ASN A 226 -11.02 -19.64 9.79
CA ASN A 226 -11.02 -20.51 8.62
C ASN A 226 -9.66 -21.19 8.34
N TRP A 227 -8.56 -20.58 8.79
CA TRP A 227 -7.22 -21.20 8.78
C TRP A 227 -6.77 -21.50 10.22
N PRO A 228 -7.34 -22.50 10.91
CA PRO A 228 -7.03 -22.80 12.31
C PRO A 228 -5.65 -23.44 12.53
N ARG A 229 -4.97 -23.90 11.46
CA ARG A 229 -3.61 -24.49 11.54
C ARG A 229 -2.48 -23.46 11.50
N ALA A 230 -2.70 -22.30 10.86
CA ALA A 230 -1.66 -21.28 10.70
C ALA A 230 -1.11 -20.82 12.06
N LYS A 231 0.22 -20.84 12.21
CA LYS A 231 0.97 -20.32 13.36
C LYS A 231 1.04 -18.78 13.30
N TRP A 232 1.08 -18.22 12.10
CA TRP A 232 1.18 -16.79 11.83
C TRP A 232 0.17 -16.32 10.77
N TYR A 233 -0.36 -15.11 10.97
CA TYR A 233 -1.10 -14.35 9.99
C TYR A 233 -0.20 -13.20 9.53
N VAL A 234 0.33 -13.31 8.32
CA VAL A 234 1.19 -12.30 7.71
C VAL A 234 0.32 -11.44 6.80
N TYR A 235 0.27 -10.14 7.07
CA TYR A 235 -0.64 -9.20 6.43
C TYR A 235 0.09 -8.22 5.51
N MET A 236 -0.52 -7.88 4.39
CA MET A 236 -0.10 -6.82 3.47
C MET A 236 -1.29 -6.17 2.75
N GLU A 237 -1.09 -4.96 2.23
CA GLU A 237 -2.03 -4.27 1.34
C GLU A 237 -1.64 -4.45 -0.13
N ASP A 238 -2.53 -4.08 -1.05
CA ASP A 238 -2.32 -4.21 -2.50
C ASP A 238 -1.37 -3.17 -3.11
N ASP A 239 -0.87 -2.21 -2.32
CA ASP A 239 0.30 -1.37 -2.62
C ASP A 239 1.49 -1.67 -1.69
N THR A 240 1.59 -2.91 -1.19
CA THR A 240 2.71 -3.41 -0.38
C THR A 240 3.46 -4.53 -1.11
N TYR A 241 4.77 -4.65 -0.91
CA TYR A 241 5.50 -5.89 -1.23
C TYR A 241 6.18 -6.43 0.02
N LEU A 242 5.97 -7.73 0.31
CA LEU A 242 6.69 -8.45 1.36
C LEU A 242 7.78 -9.33 0.76
N PHE A 243 9.00 -9.21 1.27
CA PHE A 243 10.09 -10.16 1.02
C PHE A 243 9.83 -11.42 1.87
N LEU A 244 9.03 -12.34 1.35
CA LEU A 244 8.40 -13.40 2.15
C LEU A 244 9.42 -14.34 2.82
N PRO A 245 10.55 -14.73 2.20
CA PRO A 245 11.59 -15.52 2.88
C PRO A 245 12.25 -14.77 4.05
N ALA A 246 12.43 -13.44 3.93
CA ALA A 246 12.95 -12.61 5.02
C ALA A 246 11.93 -12.48 6.17
N VAL A 247 10.63 -12.42 5.86
CA VAL A 247 9.55 -12.48 6.87
C VAL A 247 9.52 -13.86 7.55
N ARG A 248 9.62 -14.97 6.80
CA ARG A 248 9.70 -16.34 7.35
C ARG A 248 10.88 -16.49 8.32
N SER A 249 12.07 -16.06 7.90
CA SER A 249 13.30 -16.10 8.72
C SER A 249 13.17 -15.26 10.00
N TYR A 250 12.55 -14.08 9.91
CA TYR A 250 12.26 -13.23 11.07
C TYR A 250 11.28 -13.88 12.05
N LEU A 251 10.18 -14.47 11.56
CA LEU A 251 9.16 -15.10 12.40
C LEU A 251 9.61 -16.41 13.06
N ALA A 252 10.63 -17.09 12.50
CA ALA A 252 11.26 -18.25 13.13
C ALA A 252 11.92 -17.94 14.50
N GLY A 253 12.22 -16.67 14.78
CA GLY A 253 12.80 -16.22 16.05
C GLY A 253 11.81 -16.09 17.23
N PHE A 254 10.51 -16.33 17.02
CA PHE A 254 9.44 -16.07 17.99
C PHE A 254 8.56 -17.31 18.24
N ASP A 255 8.09 -17.52 19.48
CA ASP A 255 7.10 -18.57 19.75
C ASP A 255 5.70 -18.10 19.34
N TRP A 256 5.17 -18.66 18.25
CA TRP A 256 3.84 -18.40 17.72
C TRP A 256 2.67 -18.63 18.72
N ARG A 257 2.92 -19.32 19.84
CA ARG A 257 1.96 -19.53 20.94
C ARG A 257 1.85 -18.33 21.88
N GLU A 258 2.86 -17.46 21.88
CA GLU A 258 2.85 -16.20 22.63
C GLU A 258 2.17 -15.08 21.84
N ARG A 259 1.94 -13.93 22.49
CA ARG A 259 1.07 -12.85 21.97
C ARG A 259 1.80 -11.82 21.12
N HIS A 260 2.52 -12.28 20.11
CA HIS A 260 3.24 -11.41 19.18
C HIS A 260 2.31 -10.68 18.21
N TYR A 261 2.46 -9.35 18.15
CA TYR A 261 1.94 -8.44 17.11
C TYR A 261 3.11 -7.56 16.66
N LEU A 262 3.60 -7.82 15.45
CA LEU A 262 4.91 -7.36 14.93
C LEU A 262 4.70 -6.60 13.61
N GLY A 263 5.48 -5.57 13.33
CA GLY A 263 5.34 -4.77 12.10
C GLY A 263 6.10 -3.45 12.18
N SER A 264 5.80 -2.50 11.29
CA SER A 264 6.33 -1.13 11.40
C SER A 264 5.57 -0.33 12.45
N TYR A 265 6.27 0.37 13.33
CA TYR A 265 5.64 1.22 14.36
C TYR A 265 4.83 2.36 13.73
N ALA A 266 3.59 2.49 14.16
CA ALA A 266 2.77 3.69 14.02
C ALA A 266 2.11 4.02 15.37
N ALA A 267 1.81 5.31 15.59
CA ALA A 267 1.11 5.78 16.77
C ALA A 267 0.13 6.90 16.42
N LYS A 268 -1.09 6.82 16.97
CA LYS A 268 -2.15 7.82 16.76
C LYS A 268 -3.17 7.76 17.89
N SER A 269 -3.58 8.93 18.39
CA SER A 269 -4.35 9.05 19.64
C SER A 269 -3.61 8.33 20.79
N ASP A 270 -4.26 7.40 21.48
CA ASP A 270 -3.77 6.56 22.56
C ASP A 270 -3.22 5.19 22.10
N ALA A 271 -3.26 4.89 20.80
CA ALA A 271 -2.87 3.61 20.24
C ALA A 271 -1.46 3.62 19.64
N VAL A 272 -0.68 2.59 19.94
CA VAL A 272 0.55 2.20 19.23
C VAL A 272 0.28 0.87 18.55
N PHE A 273 0.55 0.78 17.25
CA PHE A 273 0.09 -0.29 16.37
C PHE A 273 1.07 -0.55 15.22
N ALA A 274 0.86 -1.66 14.50
CA ALA A 274 1.58 -1.92 13.27
C ALA A 274 0.92 -1.17 12.10
N HIS A 275 1.67 -0.34 11.38
CA HIS A 275 1.19 0.40 10.21
C HIS A 275 0.67 -0.57 9.13
N GLY A 276 -0.62 -0.51 8.78
CA GLY A 276 -1.29 -1.48 7.91
C GLY A 276 -0.54 -1.73 6.60
N GLY A 277 -0.33 -0.67 5.82
CA GLY A 277 0.40 -0.72 4.55
C GLY A 277 1.89 -1.08 4.65
N ALA A 278 2.51 -1.05 5.82
CA ALA A 278 3.89 -1.54 5.93
C ALA A 278 3.95 -3.08 5.95
N GLY A 279 2.80 -3.73 6.14
CA GLY A 279 2.68 -5.13 6.49
C GLY A 279 2.95 -5.39 7.98
N PHE A 280 2.33 -6.46 8.49
CA PHE A 280 2.47 -6.89 9.88
C PHE A 280 2.35 -8.41 10.01
N ALA A 281 2.71 -8.94 11.17
CA ALA A 281 2.48 -10.33 11.54
C ALA A 281 1.73 -10.41 12.88
N LEU A 282 0.64 -11.17 12.90
CA LEU A 282 -0.07 -11.55 14.12
C LEU A 282 0.15 -13.06 14.37
N SER A 283 0.46 -13.42 15.60
CA SER A 283 0.61 -14.81 16.03
C SER A 283 -0.74 -15.50 16.27
N ARG A 284 -0.77 -16.84 16.18
CA ARG A 284 -1.87 -17.69 16.68
C ARG A 284 -2.18 -17.37 18.15
N GLY A 285 -1.16 -17.28 19.01
CA GLY A 285 -1.31 -16.94 20.42
C GLY A 285 -1.97 -15.59 20.67
N ALA A 286 -1.62 -14.57 19.88
CA ALA A 286 -2.30 -13.28 19.90
C ALA A 286 -3.76 -13.37 19.43
N TRP A 287 -4.04 -14.12 18.35
CA TRP A 287 -5.39 -14.27 17.84
C TRP A 287 -6.31 -15.02 18.83
N GLU A 288 -5.83 -16.10 19.43
CA GLU A 288 -6.55 -16.84 20.47
C GLU A 288 -6.75 -16.01 21.75
N ALA A 289 -5.80 -15.14 22.10
CA ALA A 289 -5.96 -14.21 23.21
C ALA A 289 -7.04 -13.13 22.95
N SER A 290 -7.30 -12.79 21.68
CA SER A 290 -8.17 -11.70 21.24
C SER A 290 -9.44 -12.22 20.55
N PHE A 291 -9.45 -12.33 19.22
CA PHE A 291 -10.58 -12.78 18.40
C PHE A 291 -11.12 -14.17 18.79
N GLY A 292 -10.26 -15.07 19.26
CA GLY A 292 -10.65 -16.40 19.76
C GLY A 292 -11.47 -16.37 21.05
N LYS A 293 -11.37 -15.29 21.85
CA LYS A 293 -12.19 -15.06 23.06
C LYS A 293 -13.34 -14.09 22.84
N ASN A 294 -13.19 -13.13 21.92
CA ASN A 294 -14.26 -12.23 21.52
C ASN A 294 -14.71 -12.49 20.07
N PRO A 295 -15.71 -13.36 19.85
CA PRO A 295 -16.25 -13.62 18.53
C PRO A 295 -17.08 -12.45 17.95
N ARG A 296 -17.26 -11.35 18.69
CA ARG A 296 -17.97 -10.12 18.25
C ARG A 296 -17.06 -8.90 18.15
N MET A 297 -15.74 -9.09 18.07
CA MET A 297 -14.77 -7.98 18.13
C MET A 297 -14.98 -6.91 17.04
N ALA A 298 -15.44 -7.29 15.84
CA ALA A 298 -15.72 -6.33 14.77
C ALA A 298 -16.94 -5.44 15.10
N GLU A 299 -17.93 -6.00 15.77
CA GLU A 299 -19.16 -5.35 16.18
C GLU A 299 -18.97 -4.49 17.45
N ASP A 300 -18.24 -5.02 18.44
CA ASP A 300 -17.98 -4.32 19.71
C ASP A 300 -17.15 -3.03 19.50
N TYR A 301 -16.22 -3.03 18.54
CA TYR A 301 -15.40 -1.87 18.17
C TYR A 301 -15.98 -1.02 17.02
N HIS A 302 -17.16 -1.37 16.49
CA HIS A 302 -17.69 -0.74 15.27
C HIS A 302 -17.79 0.80 15.37
N GLN A 303 -18.31 1.34 16.48
CA GLN A 303 -18.42 2.80 16.64
C GLN A 303 -17.04 3.48 16.64
N TYR A 304 -16.02 2.84 17.22
CA TYR A 304 -14.66 3.37 17.19
C TYR A 304 -14.09 3.38 15.75
N VAL A 305 -14.50 2.44 14.89
CA VAL A 305 -14.18 2.50 13.45
C VAL A 305 -14.89 3.66 12.75
N VAL A 306 -16.15 3.95 13.09
CA VAL A 306 -16.87 5.12 12.56
C VAL A 306 -16.13 6.40 12.92
N ASP A 307 -15.77 6.57 14.20
CA ASP A 307 -15.20 7.79 14.76
C ASP A 307 -13.72 8.05 14.35
N HIS A 308 -13.04 7.07 13.76
CA HIS A 308 -11.61 7.15 13.40
C HIS A 308 -11.35 6.98 11.90
N CYS A 309 -10.13 7.34 11.49
CA CYS A 309 -9.71 7.34 10.09
C CYS A 309 -9.22 5.98 9.56
N CYS A 310 -8.70 5.13 10.44
CA CYS A 310 -7.59 4.24 10.09
C CYS A 310 -7.80 2.88 10.77
N GLY A 311 -8.03 1.82 9.99
CA GLY A 311 -8.42 0.51 10.52
C GLY A 311 -7.32 -0.24 11.26
N ASP A 312 -6.06 0.06 10.97
CA ASP A 312 -4.87 -0.45 11.67
C ASP A 312 -4.74 0.12 13.09
N GLN A 313 -5.08 1.40 13.29
CA GLN A 313 -5.24 2.01 14.61
C GLN A 313 -6.31 1.25 15.43
N VAL A 314 -7.45 0.90 14.81
CA VAL A 314 -8.53 0.17 15.49
C VAL A 314 -8.14 -1.27 15.81
N LEU A 315 -7.44 -1.96 14.88
CA LEU A 315 -6.90 -3.29 15.12
C LEU A 315 -5.91 -3.30 16.28
N GLY A 316 -4.98 -2.34 16.32
CA GLY A 316 -4.01 -2.21 17.41
C GLY A 316 -4.66 -1.90 18.75
N LEU A 317 -5.72 -1.08 18.78
CA LEU A 317 -6.53 -0.85 19.98
C LEU A 317 -7.21 -2.14 20.46
N ALA A 318 -7.96 -2.82 19.59
CA ALA A 318 -8.70 -4.02 19.97
C ALA A 318 -7.77 -5.15 20.44
N LEU A 319 -6.60 -5.31 19.81
CA LEU A 319 -5.55 -6.20 20.29
C LEU A 319 -5.02 -5.79 21.67
N ARG A 320 -4.70 -4.51 21.88
CA ARG A 320 -4.20 -3.96 23.16
C ARG A 320 -5.14 -4.26 24.31
N ASP A 321 -6.42 -3.96 24.14
CA ASP A 321 -7.44 -4.10 25.18
C ASP A 321 -7.71 -5.58 25.52
N HIS A 322 -7.51 -6.48 24.54
CA HIS A 322 -7.49 -7.94 24.76
C HIS A 322 -6.12 -8.51 25.19
N GLY A 323 -5.16 -7.65 25.56
CA GLY A 323 -3.89 -8.07 26.16
C GLY A 323 -2.85 -8.61 25.17
N VAL A 324 -2.90 -8.14 23.93
CA VAL A 324 -1.89 -8.32 22.86
C VAL A 324 -1.29 -6.94 22.55
N ARG A 325 0.02 -6.76 22.72
CA ARG A 325 0.67 -5.45 22.56
C ARG A 325 1.62 -5.44 21.36
N PHE A 326 1.68 -4.32 20.65
CA PHE A 326 2.61 -4.12 19.54
C PHE A 326 4.07 -4.04 20.01
N GLY A 327 4.98 -4.73 19.31
CA GLY A 327 6.43 -4.65 19.50
C GLY A 327 7.09 -5.99 19.85
N GLU A 328 8.34 -6.18 19.41
CA GLU A 328 9.06 -7.46 19.50
C GLU A 328 9.23 -7.96 20.94
N ASN A 329 9.64 -7.09 21.86
CA ASN A 329 10.06 -7.45 23.21
C ASN A 329 8.86 -7.55 24.18
N GLY A 330 7.91 -8.45 23.89
CA GLY A 330 6.69 -8.60 24.68
C GLY A 330 5.72 -7.41 24.54
N GLY A 331 5.72 -6.76 23.38
CA GLY A 331 4.88 -5.61 23.09
C GLY A 331 5.37 -4.31 23.73
N ASP A 332 6.68 -4.03 23.65
CA ASP A 332 7.32 -2.86 24.25
C ASP A 332 6.96 -1.51 23.58
N GLY A 333 6.23 -1.53 22.47
CA GLY A 333 5.74 -0.34 21.78
C GLY A 333 6.81 0.42 20.99
N LYS A 334 7.94 -0.20 20.66
CA LYS A 334 9.08 0.47 19.99
C LYS A 334 9.10 0.29 18.47
N PHE A 335 9.77 1.22 17.81
CA PHE A 335 10.13 1.11 16.40
C PHE A 335 11.22 0.05 16.17
N THR A 336 11.05 -0.76 15.12
CA THR A 336 11.92 -1.88 14.74
C THR A 336 12.04 -1.94 13.21
N TRP A 337 13.27 -2.04 12.69
CA TRP A 337 13.52 -1.98 11.23
C TRP A 337 13.00 -3.20 10.46
N GLY A 338 12.64 -2.98 9.19
CA GLY A 338 12.45 -4.01 8.18
C GLY A 338 11.10 -3.92 7.46
N PHE A 339 10.02 -3.75 8.22
CA PHE A 339 8.72 -3.39 7.65
C PHE A 339 8.73 -1.87 7.39
N ASN A 340 8.46 -1.44 6.16
CA ASN A 340 8.64 -0.04 5.76
C ASN A 340 7.32 0.60 5.30
N PRO A 341 6.90 1.73 5.90
CA PRO A 341 5.73 2.50 5.46
C PRO A 341 6.05 3.47 4.31
N LEU A 342 7.30 3.49 3.82
CA LEU A 342 7.76 4.29 2.67
C LEU A 342 8.29 3.37 1.56
N VAL A 343 8.18 3.83 0.31
CA VAL A 343 8.61 3.10 -0.89
C VAL A 343 10.09 3.34 -1.12
N HIS A 344 10.78 2.43 -1.82
CA HIS A 344 12.24 2.46 -1.98
C HIS A 344 12.82 3.83 -2.39
N TRP A 345 12.07 4.63 -3.15
CA TRP A 345 12.54 5.92 -3.63
C TRP A 345 12.27 7.10 -2.69
N THR A 346 11.31 7.00 -1.76
CA THR A 346 11.14 7.96 -0.64
C THR A 346 11.76 7.49 0.67
N PHE A 347 12.20 6.23 0.75
CA PHE A 347 12.81 5.67 1.94
C PHE A 347 14.19 6.30 2.22
N VAL A 348 14.44 6.55 3.51
CA VAL A 348 15.63 7.24 4.00
C VAL A 348 16.69 6.21 4.42
N PHE A 349 17.66 5.94 3.55
CA PHE A 349 18.79 5.06 3.85
C PHE A 349 19.85 5.80 4.68
N SER A 350 20.40 5.14 5.69
CA SER A 350 21.38 5.74 6.61
C SER A 350 22.24 4.68 7.29
N ARG A 351 23.37 5.09 7.90
CA ARG A 351 24.17 4.24 8.80
C ARG A 351 23.32 3.52 9.87
N SER A 352 22.18 4.09 10.29
CA SER A 352 21.32 3.51 11.33
C SER A 352 20.36 2.41 10.85
N ASN A 353 20.19 2.20 9.54
CA ASN A 353 19.34 1.13 8.99
C ASN A 353 20.03 0.21 7.96
N TRP A 354 21.16 0.63 7.40
CA TRP A 354 21.93 -0.06 6.37
C TRP A 354 22.06 -1.58 6.57
N CYS A 355 22.36 -1.99 7.81
CA CYS A 355 22.66 -3.38 8.19
C CYS A 355 21.47 -4.15 8.78
N HIS A 356 20.26 -3.56 8.80
CA HIS A 356 19.07 -4.24 9.30
C HIS A 356 18.37 -5.08 8.23
N HIS A 357 17.63 -6.11 8.65
CA HIS A 357 16.92 -7.01 7.75
C HIS A 357 15.69 -6.32 7.13
N LEU A 358 15.70 -6.17 5.80
CA LEU A 358 14.59 -5.67 4.99
C LEU A 358 13.48 -6.72 4.90
N LYS A 359 12.22 -6.29 5.05
CA LYS A 359 11.03 -7.17 5.08
C LYS A 359 9.92 -6.70 4.14
N SER A 360 9.75 -5.39 3.93
CA SER A 360 8.74 -4.84 3.01
C SER A 360 9.06 -3.47 2.43
N PHE A 361 8.22 -2.99 1.50
CA PHE A 361 8.08 -1.59 1.11
C PHE A 361 6.61 -1.28 0.72
N HIS A 362 6.16 -0.04 0.95
CA HIS A 362 4.85 0.53 0.57
C HIS A 362 4.99 2.06 0.45
N LYS A 363 4.36 2.77 -0.49
CA LYS A 363 3.37 2.35 -1.47
C LYS A 363 4.03 1.97 -2.79
N VAL A 364 3.93 0.70 -3.17
CA VAL A 364 4.68 0.15 -4.29
C VAL A 364 3.81 0.02 -5.53
N HIS A 365 4.06 0.86 -6.53
CA HIS A 365 3.38 0.74 -7.81
C HIS A 365 3.66 -0.62 -8.46
N SER A 366 2.69 -1.15 -9.23
CA SER A 366 2.71 -2.50 -9.80
C SER A 366 3.97 -2.81 -10.64
N ARG A 367 4.57 -1.78 -11.26
CA ARG A 367 5.88 -1.85 -11.93
C ARG A 367 7.00 -2.32 -11.01
N ASP A 368 7.04 -1.79 -9.78
CA ASP A 368 8.12 -2.02 -8.84
C ASP A 368 7.88 -3.29 -8.01
N VAL A 369 6.62 -3.69 -7.78
CA VAL A 369 6.27 -5.06 -7.33
C VAL A 369 6.91 -6.12 -8.23
N ALA A 370 6.76 -5.99 -9.55
CA ALA A 370 7.36 -6.93 -10.50
C ALA A 370 8.90 -6.92 -10.44
N ARG A 371 9.51 -5.74 -10.31
CA ARG A 371 10.98 -5.60 -10.19
C ARG A 371 11.53 -6.20 -8.90
N TYR A 372 10.82 -6.04 -7.77
CA TYR A 372 11.22 -6.61 -6.48
C TYR A 372 11.10 -8.13 -6.48
N TYR A 373 10.12 -8.69 -7.20
CA TYR A 373 9.97 -10.13 -7.37
C TYR A 373 11.14 -10.76 -8.14
N GLU A 374 11.56 -10.15 -9.26
CA GLU A 374 12.76 -10.63 -9.98
C GLU A 374 14.04 -10.46 -9.13
N PHE A 375 14.16 -9.39 -8.35
CA PHE A 375 15.26 -9.22 -7.38
C PHE A 375 15.22 -10.31 -6.29
N GLU A 376 14.05 -10.60 -5.69
CA GLU A 376 13.89 -11.65 -4.69
C GLU A 376 14.25 -13.03 -5.25
N LYS A 377 13.79 -13.36 -6.47
CA LYS A 377 14.14 -14.62 -7.16
C LYS A 377 15.64 -14.76 -7.46
N SER A 378 16.38 -13.65 -7.52
CA SER A 378 17.84 -13.63 -7.66
C SER A 378 18.59 -13.74 -6.32
N TRP A 379 17.91 -13.60 -5.18
CA TRP A 379 18.55 -13.50 -3.87
C TRP A 379 18.74 -14.86 -3.20
N ASP A 380 19.98 -15.14 -2.82
CA ASP A 380 20.33 -16.27 -1.96
C ASP A 380 19.92 -16.00 -0.51
N PHE A 381 18.83 -16.63 -0.07
CA PHE A 381 18.30 -16.54 1.28
C PHE A 381 19.00 -17.43 2.33
N SER A 382 20.16 -18.03 2.01
CA SER A 382 21.07 -18.57 3.05
C SER A 382 21.64 -17.45 3.96
N LYS A 383 21.55 -16.20 3.50
CA LYS A 383 21.91 -14.96 4.20
C LYS A 383 20.70 -14.01 4.29
N PRO A 384 20.58 -13.18 5.33
CA PRO A 384 19.53 -12.17 5.42
C PRO A 384 19.66 -11.13 4.30
N LEU A 385 18.53 -10.63 3.82
CA LEU A 385 18.45 -9.49 2.90
C LEU A 385 18.51 -8.19 3.70
N LEU A 386 19.54 -7.36 3.49
CA LEU A 386 19.72 -6.09 4.21
C LEU A 386 19.31 -4.87 3.36
N TYR A 387 19.05 -3.72 4.00
CA TYR A 387 18.79 -2.45 3.30
C TYR A 387 19.93 -2.07 2.36
N ARG A 388 21.20 -2.25 2.79
CA ARG A 388 22.42 -2.13 1.97
C ARG A 388 22.31 -2.90 0.66
N ASP A 389 21.88 -4.16 0.74
CA ASP A 389 21.95 -5.10 -0.36
C ASP A 389 20.88 -4.78 -1.41
N PHE A 390 19.67 -4.42 -0.95
CA PHE A 390 18.63 -3.85 -1.82
C PHE A 390 19.09 -2.52 -2.45
N PHE A 391 19.65 -1.59 -1.66
CA PHE A 391 20.12 -0.30 -2.18
C PHE A 391 21.16 -0.47 -3.29
N ASN A 392 22.18 -1.29 -3.05
CA ASN A 392 23.27 -1.53 -3.99
C ASN A 392 22.81 -2.20 -5.30
N HIS A 393 21.74 -3.00 -5.27
CA HIS A 393 21.20 -3.66 -6.46
C HIS A 393 20.16 -2.81 -7.20
N MET A 394 19.26 -2.15 -6.46
CA MET A 394 18.02 -1.56 -7.01
C MET A 394 18.08 -0.05 -7.16
N ILE A 395 18.89 0.64 -6.35
CA ILE A 395 18.94 2.11 -6.28
C ILE A 395 20.25 2.64 -6.85
N LEU A 396 21.39 2.17 -6.33
CA LEU A 396 22.73 2.64 -6.69
C LEU A 396 23.01 2.69 -8.21
N PRO A 397 22.56 1.73 -9.05
CA PRO A 397 22.76 1.81 -10.51
C PRO A 397 22.00 2.95 -11.21
N SER A 398 21.07 3.62 -10.51
CA SER A 398 20.30 4.78 -11.00
C SER A 398 20.72 6.11 -10.36
N ILE A 399 21.57 6.08 -9.31
CA ILE A 399 22.10 7.28 -8.66
C ILE A 399 23.14 7.93 -9.58
N GLN A 400 23.08 9.26 -9.66
CA GLN A 400 23.98 10.09 -10.46
C GLN A 400 24.75 11.04 -9.52
N SER A 401 25.83 11.69 -9.99
CA SER A 401 26.49 12.74 -9.20
C SER A 401 25.69 14.05 -9.20
N ASP A 402 25.01 14.32 -10.31
CA ASP A 402 24.29 15.55 -10.62
C ASP A 402 23.10 15.18 -11.54
N ALA A 403 21.88 15.57 -11.17
CA ALA A 403 20.65 15.26 -11.90
C ALA A 403 19.73 16.50 -11.96
N GLU A 404 19.59 17.08 -13.15
CA GLU A 404 18.60 18.14 -13.40
C GLU A 404 17.17 17.58 -13.43
N TRP A 405 16.22 18.40 -13.00
CA TRP A 405 14.79 18.07 -12.91
C TRP A 405 14.52 16.84 -12.06
N TRP A 406 15.29 16.71 -10.97
CA TRP A 406 15.17 15.64 -10.00
C TRP A 406 15.14 16.21 -8.60
N ASP A 407 14.22 15.74 -7.77
CA ASP A 407 14.07 16.10 -6.35
C ASP A 407 14.40 14.88 -5.48
N ASN A 408 15.53 14.93 -4.76
CA ASN A 408 15.95 13.91 -3.79
C ASN A 408 15.39 14.14 -2.38
N THR A 409 14.56 15.18 -2.17
CA THR A 409 13.96 15.58 -0.90
C THR A 409 14.94 15.69 0.28
N ALA A 410 16.20 16.05 0.00
CA ALA A 410 17.17 16.45 1.02
C ALA A 410 16.60 17.58 1.89
N SER A 411 16.72 17.47 3.21
CA SER A 411 15.96 18.33 4.13
C SER A 411 16.52 18.44 5.56
N GLN A 412 17.65 17.83 5.88
CA GLN A 412 18.29 17.97 7.20
C GLN A 412 18.83 19.39 7.44
N TYR A 413 19.45 19.99 6.43
CA TYR A 413 19.94 21.37 6.46
C TYR A 413 19.46 22.14 5.24
N GLU A 414 19.13 23.42 5.43
CA GLU A 414 18.68 24.34 4.37
C GLU A 414 19.42 25.68 4.49
N VAL A 415 19.98 26.15 3.38
CA VAL A 415 20.65 27.46 3.27
C VAL A 415 20.00 28.23 2.12
N ALA A 416 19.45 29.41 2.41
CA ALA A 416 18.83 30.29 1.42
C ALA A 416 19.33 31.74 1.55
N SER A 417 19.18 32.53 0.48
CA SER A 417 19.66 33.93 0.46
C SER A 417 19.08 34.79 1.60
N SER A 418 17.84 34.48 1.98
CA SER A 418 17.08 35.16 3.03
C SER A 418 17.37 34.69 4.46
N THR A 419 18.02 33.53 4.63
CA THR A 419 18.25 32.89 5.94
C THR A 419 19.72 32.60 6.24
N LYS A 420 20.66 32.90 5.33
CA LYS A 420 22.10 32.53 5.44
C LYS A 420 22.79 32.88 6.78
N GLU A 421 22.39 33.95 7.47
CA GLU A 421 22.96 34.35 8.78
C GLU A 421 22.38 33.57 9.97
N LEU A 422 21.32 32.78 9.72
CA LEU A 422 20.56 31.99 10.70
C LEU A 422 20.41 30.53 10.25
N SER A 423 21.06 30.13 9.15
CA SER A 423 20.92 28.78 8.59
C SER A 423 21.57 27.77 9.53
N PRO A 424 20.87 26.67 9.90
CA PRO A 424 21.43 25.67 10.80
C PRO A 424 22.66 25.02 10.16
N ALA A 425 23.64 24.68 10.98
CA ALA A 425 24.86 23.99 10.60
C ALA A 425 25.02 22.68 11.40
N PRO A 426 25.98 21.81 11.07
CA PRO A 426 26.24 20.59 11.82
C PRO A 426 26.77 20.87 13.24
N GLU A 427 25.89 20.82 14.24
CA GLU A 427 26.22 20.93 15.67
C GLU A 427 26.68 19.60 16.30
N ASP A 428 26.63 18.50 15.55
CA ASP A 428 26.96 17.14 16.01
C ASP A 428 28.47 16.85 16.15
N GLY A 429 29.32 17.82 15.76
CA GLY A 429 30.77 17.70 15.78
C GLY A 429 31.37 17.14 14.49
N THR A 430 30.57 16.89 13.45
CA THR A 430 31.09 16.63 12.09
C THR A 430 31.77 17.88 11.53
N LYS A 431 32.82 17.71 10.72
CA LYS A 431 33.52 18.85 10.11
C LYS A 431 32.72 19.36 8.92
N TYR A 432 32.62 20.68 8.80
CA TYR A 432 32.13 21.36 7.60
C TYR A 432 32.96 22.60 7.31
N ASP A 433 33.00 23.05 6.05
CA ASP A 433 33.59 24.32 5.67
C ASP A 433 32.55 25.44 5.83
N ALA A 434 32.81 26.39 6.73
CA ALA A 434 31.86 27.43 7.07
C ALA A 434 31.73 28.53 6.00
N ASP A 435 32.76 28.77 5.21
CA ASP A 435 32.72 29.76 4.12
C ASP A 435 31.91 29.20 2.94
N LEU A 436 32.13 27.92 2.59
CA LEU A 436 31.31 27.22 1.59
C LEU A 436 29.85 27.07 2.04
N TRP A 437 29.60 26.80 3.33
CA TRP A 437 28.24 26.69 3.88
C TRP A 437 27.47 28.02 3.81
N ALA A 438 28.12 29.14 4.12
CA ALA A 438 27.50 30.47 4.08
C ALA A 438 27.12 30.92 2.65
N ASP A 439 27.84 30.42 1.64
CA ASP A 439 27.62 30.72 0.22
C ASP A 439 26.90 29.61 -0.57
N ALA A 440 26.51 28.50 0.09
CA ALA A 440 25.86 27.34 -0.52
C ALA A 440 24.60 27.68 -1.35
N TRP A 441 23.89 28.74 -0.97
CA TRP A 441 22.68 29.23 -1.64
C TRP A 441 22.94 29.94 -2.98
N GLN A 442 24.19 30.28 -3.32
CA GLN A 442 24.49 31.11 -4.50
C GLN A 442 24.34 30.37 -5.85
N SER A 443 24.61 29.07 -5.90
CA SER A 443 24.46 28.26 -7.12
C SER A 443 24.44 26.74 -6.83
N VAL A 444 24.14 25.95 -7.86
CA VAL A 444 24.26 24.48 -7.85
C VAL A 444 25.66 24.05 -7.42
N GLU A 445 26.70 24.68 -7.97
CA GLU A 445 28.11 24.38 -7.68
C GLU A 445 28.50 24.79 -6.25
N ALA A 446 27.96 25.90 -5.73
CA ALA A 446 28.18 26.32 -4.35
C ALA A 446 27.51 25.36 -3.36
N CYS A 447 26.28 24.92 -3.64
CA CYS A 447 25.55 23.94 -2.84
C CYS A 447 26.27 22.59 -2.82
N LYS A 448 26.75 22.14 -3.98
CA LYS A 448 27.59 20.95 -4.10
C LYS A 448 28.89 21.09 -3.30
N ALA A 449 29.59 22.22 -3.43
CA ALA A 449 30.83 22.48 -2.69
C ALA A 449 30.64 22.50 -1.17
N ALA A 450 29.50 23.01 -0.67
CA ALA A 450 29.16 22.95 0.75
C ALA A 450 28.93 21.50 1.24
N CYS A 451 28.27 20.67 0.44
CA CYS A 451 28.12 19.23 0.73
C CYS A 451 29.46 18.47 0.61
N ASP A 452 30.30 18.80 -0.37
CA ASP A 452 31.67 18.29 -0.47
C ASP A 452 32.48 18.62 0.80
N GLY A 453 32.39 19.87 1.27
CA GLY A 453 33.07 20.37 2.48
C GLY A 453 32.52 19.82 3.80
N TRP A 454 31.29 19.31 3.85
CA TRP A 454 30.71 18.67 5.04
C TRP A 454 31.00 17.15 5.04
N GLU A 455 31.78 16.70 6.02
CA GLU A 455 32.38 15.35 6.10
C GLU A 455 31.35 14.21 6.06
N ASP A 456 30.14 14.44 6.59
CA ASP A 456 29.07 13.44 6.64
C ASP A 456 27.94 13.67 5.62
N CYS A 457 28.03 14.68 4.75
CA CYS A 457 27.04 14.88 3.68
C CYS A 457 26.98 13.66 2.75
N MET A 458 25.78 13.24 2.36
CA MET A 458 25.53 12.10 1.47
C MET A 458 24.70 12.47 0.24
N MET A 459 23.93 13.56 0.30
CA MET A 459 23.23 14.14 -0.83
C MET A 459 22.91 15.62 -0.63
N TRP A 460 22.69 16.33 -1.73
CA TRP A 460 22.32 17.73 -1.78
C TRP A 460 21.28 18.00 -2.87
N SER A 461 20.55 19.11 -2.77
CA SER A 461 19.71 19.61 -3.86
C SER A 461 19.63 21.13 -3.88
N PHE A 462 19.40 21.70 -5.06
CA PHE A 462 19.37 23.13 -5.29
C PHE A 462 18.13 23.55 -6.10
N VAL A 463 17.45 24.61 -5.67
CA VAL A 463 16.30 25.22 -6.35
C VAL A 463 16.35 26.75 -6.18
N GLU A 464 16.41 27.50 -7.29
CA GLU A 464 16.53 28.98 -7.33
C GLU A 464 17.64 29.59 -6.46
N ASP A 465 17.39 29.84 -5.17
CA ASP A 465 18.31 30.39 -4.18
C ASP A 465 18.36 29.56 -2.87
N LEU A 466 17.90 28.31 -2.93
CA LEU A 466 17.76 27.39 -1.79
C LEU A 466 18.60 26.14 -2.03
N CYS A 467 19.67 25.99 -1.25
CA CYS A 467 20.44 24.77 -1.12
C CYS A 467 19.90 23.92 0.03
N LYS A 468 19.83 22.60 -0.16
CA LYS A 468 19.49 21.61 0.87
C LYS A 468 20.52 20.50 0.91
N MET A 469 20.84 20.00 2.10
CA MET A 469 21.86 18.97 2.32
C MET A 469 21.38 17.94 3.36
N ASP A 470 21.89 16.70 3.26
CA ASP A 470 21.49 15.59 4.13
C ASP A 470 22.61 14.54 4.32
N ASN A 471 22.76 13.97 5.52
CA ASN A 471 23.70 12.88 5.83
C ASN A 471 23.10 11.47 5.60
N ARG A 472 21.92 11.41 4.98
CA ARG A 472 21.18 10.20 4.62
C ARG A 472 20.97 10.19 3.11
N MET A 473 20.66 9.03 2.52
CA MET A 473 20.38 8.93 1.08
C MET A 473 18.90 8.62 0.84
N ILE A 474 18.27 9.41 -0.01
CA ILE A 474 16.93 9.20 -0.57
C ILE A 474 17.09 9.23 -2.09
N MET A 475 16.44 8.32 -2.82
CA MET A 475 16.56 8.29 -4.29
C MET A 475 15.72 9.40 -4.95
N GLY A 476 14.57 9.76 -4.37
CA GLY A 476 13.72 10.83 -4.88
C GLY A 476 13.01 10.51 -6.20
N GLN A 477 12.59 11.55 -6.91
CA GLN A 477 11.83 11.44 -8.14
C GLN A 477 12.25 12.46 -9.21
N GLY A 478 12.18 12.05 -10.48
CA GLY A 478 12.50 12.88 -11.65
C GLY A 478 11.27 13.33 -12.44
N PHE A 479 11.28 14.59 -12.90
CA PHE A 479 10.21 15.17 -13.71
C PHE A 479 10.51 15.01 -15.21
N ALA A 480 9.81 14.10 -15.88
CA ALA A 480 9.98 13.86 -17.33
C ALA A 480 9.58 15.09 -18.17
N SER A 481 10.24 15.27 -19.33
CA SER A 481 10.17 16.50 -20.15
C SER A 481 8.77 16.92 -20.61
N SER A 482 7.84 15.97 -20.72
CA SER A 482 6.45 16.19 -21.13
C SER A 482 5.47 16.47 -19.98
N MET A 483 5.84 16.21 -18.72
CA MET A 483 4.94 16.31 -17.55
C MET A 483 4.41 17.73 -17.34
N SER A 484 3.22 17.85 -16.75
CA SER A 484 2.65 19.14 -16.35
C SER A 484 3.44 19.77 -15.21
N GLN A 485 3.83 18.96 -14.22
CA GLN A 485 4.64 19.36 -13.07
C GLN A 485 5.94 20.05 -13.51
N ARG A 486 6.65 19.50 -14.50
CA ARG A 486 7.90 20.10 -15.04
C ARG A 486 7.69 21.47 -15.71
N LYS A 487 6.46 21.79 -16.12
CA LYS A 487 6.11 23.08 -16.77
C LYS A 487 5.61 24.13 -15.77
N THR A 488 5.34 23.73 -14.53
CA THR A 488 4.85 24.60 -13.44
C THR A 488 5.81 24.71 -12.26
N SER A 489 6.75 23.77 -12.12
CA SER A 489 7.76 23.74 -11.07
C SER A 489 9.05 24.40 -11.52
N LEU A 490 9.84 24.83 -10.54
CA LEU A 490 11.22 25.27 -10.73
C LEU A 490 12.11 24.07 -11.07
N MET A 491 13.31 24.32 -11.60
CA MET A 491 14.28 23.26 -11.85
C MET A 491 14.98 22.87 -10.55
N HIS A 492 14.65 21.70 -10.01
CA HIS A 492 15.46 21.06 -8.98
C HIS A 492 16.68 20.43 -9.62
N THR A 493 17.86 20.68 -9.06
CA THR A 493 19.09 19.93 -9.39
C THR A 493 19.53 19.19 -8.14
N SER A 494 19.53 17.86 -8.19
CA SER A 494 19.91 16.99 -7.06
C SER A 494 21.25 16.31 -7.32
N GLY A 495 22.02 16.03 -6.27
CA GLY A 495 23.24 15.24 -6.34
C GLY A 495 23.44 14.36 -5.12
N TRP A 496 24.33 13.37 -5.26
CA TRP A 496 24.60 12.35 -4.25
C TRP A 496 26.10 12.05 -4.19
N MET A 497 26.54 11.52 -3.04
CA MET A 497 27.93 11.20 -2.73
C MET A 497 28.14 9.68 -2.59
N PRO A 498 27.88 8.86 -3.65
CA PRO A 498 27.86 7.40 -3.55
C PRO A 498 29.21 6.79 -3.13
N GLU A 499 30.33 7.46 -3.42
CA GLU A 499 31.66 7.04 -2.97
C GLU A 499 31.82 7.06 -1.44
N ARG A 500 31.01 7.85 -0.72
CA ARG A 500 31.00 7.90 0.75
C ARG A 500 30.28 6.70 1.39
N LEU A 501 29.57 5.88 0.62
CA LEU A 501 28.95 4.63 1.09
C LEU A 501 29.97 3.59 1.58
N VAL A 502 31.25 3.73 1.22
CA VAL A 502 32.33 2.91 1.80
C VAL A 502 32.45 3.09 3.33
N ASN A 503 31.98 4.22 3.87
CA ASN A 503 31.98 4.54 5.29
C ASN A 503 30.72 4.02 6.02
N TRP A 504 29.93 3.16 5.39
CA TRP A 504 28.70 2.56 5.94
C TRP A 504 28.92 1.03 6.08
N GLU A 505 29.64 0.63 7.14
CA GLU A 505 30.02 -0.76 7.41
C GLU A 505 28.91 -1.59 8.08
N CYS A 506 28.99 -2.92 7.91
CA CYS A 506 28.21 -3.96 8.61
C CYS A 506 29.13 -5.13 8.96
#